data_AF-A0A1G8IFC4-F1
#
_entry.id   AF-A0A1G8IFC4-F1
#
_cell.length_a   1.000
_cell.length_b   1.000
_cell.length_c   1.000
_cell.angle_alpha   90.00
_cell.angle_beta   90.00
_cell.angle_gamma   90.00
#
_symmetry.space_group_name_H-M   'P 1'
#
loop_
_entity.id
_entity.type
_entity.pdbx_description
1 polymer ?
#
loop_
_entity_poly.entity_id
_entity_poly.type
_entity_poly.pdbx_seq_one_letter_code
_entity_poly.pdbx_strand_id
1 'polypeptide(L)'
;MYHNYVSENSPEAKGRTLLRQWLTPVQRRQFEEQGYFDVVGCATRRRYRVQYGSIANVQEMDFEGQSGAILCFAPEGYLVPGDVMLAQKIALETDELAALAVAHRVAPVVRRVGLAQSWA
;
A
#
# COMPACT_ATOMS: atom_id res chain seq x y z
N MET A 1 27.43 -6.15 17.33
CA MET A 1 27.92 -5.80 15.98
C MET A 1 27.39 -6.73 14.88
N TYR A 2 27.54 -8.05 15.00
CA TYR A 2 27.07 -9.01 13.98
C TYR A 2 25.54 -9.01 13.73
N HIS A 3 24.70 -8.85 14.76
CA HIS A 3 23.24 -8.82 14.57
C HIS A 3 22.75 -7.61 13.77
N ASN A 4 23.38 -6.44 13.93
CA ASN A 4 23.00 -5.22 13.18
C ASN A 4 23.36 -5.33 11.70
N TYR A 5 24.53 -5.91 11.38
CA TYR A 5 24.95 -6.17 10.00
C TYR A 5 24.02 -7.16 9.28
N VAL A 6 23.55 -8.19 9.98
CA VAL A 6 22.57 -9.16 9.44
C VAL A 6 21.20 -8.50 9.28
N SER A 7 20.75 -7.67 10.23
CA SER A 7 19.47 -6.96 10.12
C SER A 7 19.45 -5.94 8.98
N GLU A 8 20.56 -5.27 8.70
CA GLU A 8 20.69 -4.32 7.58
C GLU A 8 20.76 -5.02 6.21
N ASN A 9 21.16 -6.29 6.19
CA ASN A 9 21.31 -7.09 4.97
C ASN A 9 20.20 -8.12 4.73
N SER A 10 19.16 -8.15 5.56
CA SER A 10 18.03 -9.06 5.35
C SER A 10 17.29 -8.74 4.04
N PRO A 11 16.59 -9.72 3.43
CA PRO A 11 15.72 -9.47 2.29
C PRO A 11 14.73 -8.32 2.57
N GLU A 12 14.14 -8.27 3.76
CA GLU A 12 13.20 -7.22 4.17
C GLU A 12 13.85 -5.84 4.18
N ALA A 13 15.07 -5.72 4.72
CA ALA A 13 15.81 -4.47 4.75
C ALA A 13 16.18 -3.99 3.34
N LYS A 14 16.56 -4.92 2.46
CA LYS A 14 16.86 -4.64 1.04
C LYS A 14 15.61 -4.19 0.27
N GLY A 15 14.50 -4.91 0.39
CA GLY A 15 13.23 -4.54 -0.26
C GLY A 15 12.70 -3.19 0.25
N ARG A 16 12.80 -2.93 1.56
CA ARG A 16 12.43 -1.62 2.13
C ARG A 16 13.34 -0.50 1.64
N THR A 17 14.62 -0.77 1.47
CA THR A 17 15.59 0.21 0.92
C THR A 17 15.29 0.53 -0.54
N LEU A 18 15.05 -0.50 -1.37
CA LEU A 18 14.69 -0.35 -2.77
C LEU A 18 13.39 0.44 -2.92
N LEU A 19 12.35 0.08 -2.16
CA LEU A 19 11.10 0.83 -2.12
C LEU A 19 11.35 2.31 -1.83
N ARG A 20 12.07 2.63 -0.74
CA ARG A 20 12.38 4.03 -0.36
C ARG A 20 13.06 4.79 -1.51
N GLN A 21 14.00 4.17 -2.21
CA GLN A 21 14.73 4.80 -3.32
C GLN A 21 13.81 5.19 -4.49
N TRP A 22 12.75 4.41 -4.76
CA TRP A 22 11.79 4.62 -5.84
C TRP A 22 10.60 5.51 -5.49
N LEU A 23 10.38 5.79 -4.19
CA LEU A 23 9.34 6.72 -3.77
C LEU A 23 9.74 8.16 -4.08
N THR A 24 8.78 8.95 -4.58
CA THR A 24 8.92 10.41 -4.65
C THR A 24 9.16 11.00 -3.26
N PRO A 25 9.70 12.22 -3.11
CA PRO A 25 9.95 12.81 -1.79
C PRO A 25 8.71 12.86 -0.88
N VAL A 26 7.53 13.10 -1.46
CA VAL A 26 6.25 13.11 -0.72
C VAL A 26 5.86 11.70 -0.28
N GLN A 27 5.88 10.74 -1.20
CA GLN A 27 5.57 9.34 -0.89
C GLN A 27 6.55 8.75 0.14
N ARG A 28 7.84 9.08 0.04
CA ARG A 28 8.87 8.63 0.98
C ARG A 28 8.57 9.14 2.38
N ARG A 29 8.21 10.42 2.52
CA ARG A 29 7.81 10.99 3.80
C ARG A 29 6.58 10.29 4.38
N GLN A 30 5.53 10.08 3.57
CA GLN A 30 4.36 9.31 4.00
C GLN A 30 4.77 7.92 4.50
N PHE A 31 5.64 7.23 3.76
CA PHE A 31 6.05 5.88 4.11
C PHE A 31 6.87 5.81 5.40
N GLU A 32 7.78 6.75 5.59
CA GLU A 32 8.65 6.82 6.76
C GLU A 32 7.88 7.23 8.02
N GLU A 33 6.92 8.15 7.91
CA GLU A 33 6.17 8.68 9.05
C GLU A 33 4.93 7.84 9.39
N GLN A 34 4.30 7.22 8.39
CA GLN A 34 2.95 6.66 8.53
C GLN A 34 2.85 5.18 8.10
N GLY A 35 3.90 4.62 7.50
CA GLY A 35 3.91 3.22 7.06
C GLY A 35 3.08 2.96 5.79
N TYR A 36 2.70 3.98 5.04
CA TYR A 36 2.00 3.87 3.76
C TYR A 36 2.45 4.96 2.79
N PHE A 37 2.15 4.83 1.51
CA PHE A 37 2.26 5.94 0.57
C PHE A 37 1.07 5.97 -0.38
N ASP A 38 0.74 7.15 -0.88
CA ASP A 38 -0.34 7.33 -1.85
C ASP A 38 0.20 7.32 -3.29
N VAL A 39 -0.56 6.71 -4.20
CA VAL A 39 -0.28 6.57 -5.64
C VAL A 39 -1.46 7.13 -6.42
N VAL A 40 -1.21 7.77 -7.56
CA VAL A 40 -2.26 8.20 -8.48
C VAL A 40 -2.22 7.33 -9.71
N GLY A 41 -3.34 6.68 -10.01
CA GLY A 41 -3.49 5.83 -11.19
C GLY A 41 -3.25 6.58 -12.51
N CYS A 42 -2.63 5.91 -13.47
CA CYS A 42 -2.29 6.52 -14.75
C CYS A 42 -3.50 6.77 -15.68
N ALA A 43 -4.56 5.97 -15.56
CA ALA A 43 -5.72 5.99 -16.45
C ALA A 43 -6.93 6.67 -15.80
N THR A 44 -7.36 6.22 -14.63
CA THR A 44 -8.56 6.72 -13.95
C THR A 44 -8.30 7.95 -13.10
N ARG A 45 -7.03 8.25 -12.81
CA ARG A 45 -6.58 9.32 -11.91
C ARG A 45 -7.04 9.14 -10.45
N ARG A 46 -7.57 7.98 -10.08
CA ARG A 46 -7.91 7.66 -8.70
C ARG A 46 -6.67 7.59 -7.83
N ARG A 47 -6.85 7.91 -6.55
CA ARG A 47 -5.79 7.81 -5.54
C ARG A 47 -5.90 6.46 -4.84
N TYR A 48 -4.76 5.82 -4.66
CA TYR A 48 -4.61 4.54 -3.98
C TYR A 48 -3.64 4.69 -2.82
N ARG A 49 -4.03 4.25 -1.63
CA ARG A 49 -3.14 4.16 -0.48
C ARG A 49 -2.55 2.76 -0.38
N VAL A 50 -1.24 2.65 -0.50
CA VAL A 50 -0.51 1.38 -0.36
C VAL A 50 0.05 1.30 1.06
N GLN A 51 -0.62 0.54 1.92
CA GLN A 51 -0.22 0.24 3.30
C GLN A 51 0.94 -0.76 3.30
N TYR A 52 1.81 -0.69 4.32
CA TYR A 52 2.88 -1.68 4.46
C TYR A 52 2.32 -3.09 4.66
N GLY A 53 2.70 -4.01 3.77
CA GLY A 53 2.19 -5.37 3.74
C GLY A 53 2.30 -5.97 2.35
N SER A 54 1.77 -7.19 2.19
CA SER A 54 1.83 -7.96 0.95
C SER A 54 0.47 -8.39 0.39
N ILE A 55 -0.59 -8.30 1.19
CA ILE A 55 -1.93 -8.80 0.84
C ILE A 55 -2.96 -7.77 1.31
N ALA A 56 -3.99 -7.53 0.49
CA ALA A 56 -5.11 -6.64 0.81
C ALA A 56 -4.66 -5.29 1.40
N ASN A 57 -3.55 -4.75 0.89
CA ASN A 57 -2.85 -3.59 1.43
C ASN A 57 -3.01 -2.33 0.55
N VAL A 58 -3.72 -2.44 -0.58
CA VAL A 58 -4.02 -1.31 -1.46
C VAL A 58 -5.45 -0.85 -1.20
N GLN A 59 -5.64 0.39 -0.80
CA GLN A 59 -6.95 0.97 -0.54
C GLN A 59 -7.26 2.03 -1.59
N GLU A 60 -8.36 1.87 -2.32
CA GLU A 60 -8.89 2.93 -3.18
C GLU A 60 -9.40 4.07 -2.30
N MET A 61 -8.93 5.29 -2.54
CA MET A 61 -9.36 6.49 -1.81
C MET A 61 -10.36 7.25 -2.67
N ASP A 62 -11.53 7.57 -2.13
CA ASP A 62 -12.48 8.41 -2.85
C ASP A 62 -12.06 9.91 -2.82
N PHE A 63 -12.86 10.75 -3.50
CA PHE A 63 -12.61 12.19 -3.60
C PHE A 63 -12.71 12.91 -2.24
N GLU A 64 -13.45 12.36 -1.29
CA GLU A 64 -13.56 12.89 0.08
C GLU A 64 -12.43 12.35 0.98
N GLY A 65 -11.56 11.49 0.45
CA GLY A 65 -10.50 10.83 1.21
C GLY A 65 -11.01 9.72 2.12
N GLN A 66 -12.25 9.27 1.94
CA GLN A 66 -12.76 8.08 2.62
C GLN A 66 -12.27 6.81 1.92
N SER A 67 -12.25 5.75 2.72
CA SER A 67 -11.83 4.42 2.31
C SER A 67 -12.87 3.76 1.41
N GLY A 68 -12.55 3.68 0.12
CA GLY A 68 -13.25 2.83 -0.84
C GLY A 68 -12.91 1.34 -0.64
N ALA A 69 -12.98 0.58 -1.73
CA ALA A 69 -12.65 -0.85 -1.69
C ALA A 69 -11.18 -1.10 -1.32
N ILE A 70 -10.94 -2.19 -0.59
CA ILE A 70 -9.60 -2.74 -0.43
C ILE A 70 -9.34 -3.66 -1.64
N LEU A 71 -8.21 -3.47 -2.29
CA LEU A 71 -7.78 -4.21 -3.46
C LEU A 71 -6.69 -5.20 -3.05
N CYS A 72 -6.83 -6.44 -3.48
CA CYS A 72 -5.84 -7.49 -3.32
C CYS A 72 -5.32 -7.92 -4.70
N PHE A 73 -4.08 -7.51 -4.99
CA PHE A 73 -3.29 -7.97 -6.13
C PHE A 73 -1.81 -7.89 -5.73
N ALA A 74 -0.98 -8.78 -6.24
CA ALA A 74 0.43 -8.86 -5.92
C ALA A 74 1.19 -9.50 -7.11
N PRO A 75 2.50 -9.24 -7.24
CA PRO A 75 3.34 -10.03 -8.13
C PRO A 75 3.33 -11.52 -7.75
N GLU A 76 3.59 -12.39 -8.72
CA GLU A 76 3.73 -13.82 -8.46
C GLU A 76 5.00 -14.13 -7.63
N GLY A 77 4.90 -15.11 -6.72
CA GLY A 77 6.01 -15.59 -5.89
C GLY A 77 6.02 -15.05 -4.46
N TYR A 78 7.00 -15.51 -3.68
CA TYR A 78 7.21 -15.11 -2.28
C TYR A 78 8.20 -13.95 -2.21
N LEU A 79 7.68 -12.73 -2.25
CA LEU A 79 8.48 -11.51 -2.16
C LEU A 79 8.30 -10.82 -0.81
N VAL A 80 9.33 -10.09 -0.38
CA VAL A 80 9.24 -9.27 0.82
C VAL A 80 8.29 -8.08 0.60
N PRO A 81 7.65 -7.55 1.67
CA PRO A 81 6.65 -6.49 1.52
C PRO A 81 7.12 -5.27 0.73
N GLY A 82 8.39 -4.86 0.89
CA GLY A 82 8.95 -3.72 0.13
C GLY A 82 8.90 -3.91 -1.39
N ASP A 83 9.21 -5.12 -1.86
CA ASP A 83 9.19 -5.44 -3.30
C ASP A 83 7.76 -5.57 -3.81
N VAL A 84 6.86 -6.17 -3.03
CA VAL A 84 5.42 -6.24 -3.35
C VAL A 84 4.82 -4.85 -3.51
N MET A 85 5.05 -3.97 -2.52
CA MET A 85 4.56 -2.59 -2.56
C MET A 85 5.13 -1.79 -3.73
N LEU A 86 6.41 -2.00 -4.07
CA LEU A 86 7.03 -1.35 -5.22
C LEU A 86 6.40 -1.83 -6.54
N ALA A 87 6.19 -3.14 -6.69
CA ALA A 87 5.51 -3.70 -7.86
C ALA A 87 4.08 -3.16 -7.98
N GLN A 88 3.34 -3.07 -6.88
CA GLN A 88 2.00 -2.49 -6.85
C GLN A 88 2.00 -1.01 -7.26
N LYS A 89 2.96 -0.22 -6.76
CA LYS A 89 3.14 1.19 -7.17
C LYS A 89 3.36 1.30 -8.68
N ILE A 90 4.31 0.53 -9.21
CA ILE A 90 4.65 0.55 -10.65
C ILE A 90 3.39 0.19 -11.45
N ALA A 91 2.71 -0.92 -11.11
CA ALA A 91 1.50 -1.35 -11.81
C ALA A 91 0.43 -0.26 -11.84
N LEU A 92 0.14 0.41 -10.72
CA LEU A 92 -0.85 1.49 -10.67
C LEU A 92 -0.42 2.74 -11.46
N GLU A 93 0.87 3.08 -11.48
CA GLU A 93 1.39 4.27 -12.17
C GLU A 93 1.65 4.05 -13.67
N THR A 94 1.73 2.80 -14.14
CA THR A 94 2.06 2.51 -15.55
C THR A 94 0.99 1.71 -16.30
N ASP A 95 0.25 0.84 -15.62
CA ASP A 95 -0.79 -0.01 -16.23
C ASP A 95 -1.95 -0.28 -15.24
N GLU A 96 -2.58 0.81 -14.82
CA GLU A 96 -3.63 0.79 -13.80
C GLU A 96 -4.78 -0.16 -14.16
N LEU A 97 -5.20 -0.18 -15.42
CA LEU A 97 -6.36 -0.98 -15.84
C LEU A 97 -6.05 -2.48 -15.77
N ALA A 98 -4.83 -2.91 -16.12
CA ALA A 98 -4.43 -4.31 -15.94
C ALA A 98 -4.35 -4.69 -14.46
N ALA A 99 -3.81 -3.81 -13.61
CA ALA A 99 -3.77 -4.02 -12.17
C ALA A 99 -5.18 -4.18 -11.57
N LEU A 100 -6.14 -3.34 -11.99
CA LEU A 100 -7.52 -3.41 -11.55
C LEU A 100 -8.27 -4.63 -12.09
N ALA A 101 -7.93 -5.12 -13.28
CA ALA A 101 -8.57 -6.29 -13.89
C ALA A 101 -8.28 -7.59 -13.11
N VAL A 102 -7.11 -7.70 -12.48
CA VAL A 102 -6.73 -8.87 -11.68
C VAL A 102 -7.00 -8.69 -10.18
N ALA A 103 -7.29 -7.47 -9.74
CA ALA A 103 -7.49 -7.17 -8.33
C ALA A 103 -8.79 -7.78 -7.78
N HIS A 104 -8.67 -8.54 -6.70
CA HIS A 104 -9.84 -8.93 -5.91
C HIS A 104 -10.28 -7.75 -5.02
N ARG A 105 -11.56 -7.37 -5.13
CA ARG A 105 -12.15 -6.31 -4.31
C ARG A 105 -12.68 -6.90 -3.00
N VAL A 106 -12.00 -6.60 -1.90
CA VAL A 106 -12.44 -6.92 -0.55
C VAL A 106 -13.36 -5.78 -0.08
N ALA A 107 -14.58 -6.12 0.32
CA ALA A 107 -15.54 -5.16 0.85
C ALA A 107 -14.90 -4.37 2.02
N PRO A 108 -15.13 -3.05 2.12
CA PRO A 108 -14.57 -2.28 3.22
C PRO A 108 -15.07 -2.89 4.53
N VAL A 109 -14.16 -3.09 5.49
CA VAL A 109 -14.58 -3.38 6.87
C VAL A 109 -15.30 -2.13 7.35
N VAL A 110 -16.63 -2.14 7.30
CA VAL A 110 -17.43 -1.10 7.93
C VAL A 110 -17.09 -1.16 9.42
N ARG A 111 -16.27 -0.23 9.90
CA ARG A 111 -16.18 0.02 11.33
C ARG A 111 -17.57 0.48 11.73
N ARG A 112 -18.35 -0.38 12.39
CA ARG A 112 -19.52 0.06 13.17
C ARG A 112 -18.98 1.05 14.19
N VAL A 113 -19.07 2.35 13.90
CA VAL A 113 -19.02 3.36 14.95
C VAL A 113 -20.24 3.07 15.81
N GLY A 114 -20.00 2.55 17.02
CA GLY A 114 -21.07 2.33 17.97
C GLY A 114 -21.83 3.63 18.14
N LEU A 115 -23.15 3.58 17.92
CA LEU A 115 -24.04 4.61 18.44
C LEU A 115 -23.72 4.76 19.93
N ALA A 116 -23.12 5.87 20.31
CA ALA A 116 -23.05 6.25 21.71
C ALA A 116 -24.50 6.35 22.19
N GLN A 117 -24.94 5.35 22.95
CA GLN A 117 -26.19 5.44 23.67
C GLN A 117 -25.99 6.52 24.72
N SER A 118 -26.56 7.70 24.48
CA SER A 118 -26.78 8.71 25.49
C SER A 118 -27.70 8.14 26.56
N TRP A 119 -27.16 7.93 27.76
CA TRP A 119 -27.95 7.79 28.97
C TRP A 119 -27.61 8.95 29.89
N ALA A 120 -28.67 9.55 30.44
CA ALA A 120 -28.78 10.69 31.36
C ALA A 120 -28.60 12.09 30.74
#